data_AF-A0A5C5SKP4-F1
#
_entry.id   AF-A0A5C5SKP4-F1
#
_cell.length_a   1.000
_cell.length_b   1.000
_cell.length_c   1.000
_cell.angle_alpha   90.00
_cell.angle_beta   90.00
_cell.angle_gamma   90.00
#
_symmetry.space_group_name_H-M   'P 1'
#
loop_
_entity.id
_entity.type
_entity.pdbx_description
1 polymer ?
#
loop_
_entity_poly.entity_id
_entity_poly.type
_entity_poly.pdbx_seq_one_letter_code
_entity_poly.pdbx_strand_id
1 'polypeptide(L)' 'MSQPKKSSRRRLAAVAGLTAALLASTSALAQELALKRVMLSSGGVGYFEYEASVENDATLKLTVNLDQVDDVLKSLVV' A
#
# COMPACT_ATOMS: atom_id res chain seq x y z
N MET A 1 -10.85 -10.22 -56.34
CA MET A 1 -10.54 -8.94 -55.68
C MET A 1 -10.93 -9.04 -54.20
N SER A 2 -9.94 -8.99 -53.29
CA SER A 2 -9.67 -7.86 -52.35
C SER A 2 -10.73 -7.74 -51.24
N GLN A 3 -10.46 -7.74 -49.92
CA GLN A 3 -9.32 -7.49 -49.03
C GLN A 3 -9.73 -8.06 -47.63
N PRO A 4 -8.88 -8.12 -46.58
CA PRO A 4 -8.85 -9.22 -45.63
C PRO A 4 -9.48 -8.87 -44.28
N LYS A 5 -9.86 -9.92 -43.54
CA LYS A 5 -10.41 -9.97 -42.18
C LYS A 5 -9.46 -9.43 -41.07
N LYS A 6 -8.51 -8.56 -41.43
CA LYS A 6 -7.33 -8.14 -40.63
C LYS A 6 -7.65 -7.07 -39.58
N SER A 7 -8.74 -6.30 -39.73
CA SER A 7 -9.11 -5.21 -38.82
C SER A 7 -9.72 -5.68 -37.49
N SER A 8 -10.53 -6.75 -37.52
CA SER A 8 -11.25 -7.25 -36.34
C SER A 8 -10.31 -7.87 -35.30
N ARG A 9 -9.28 -8.60 -35.75
CA ARG A 9 -8.28 -9.21 -34.86
C ARG A 9 -7.42 -8.18 -34.13
N ARG A 10 -7.15 -7.03 -34.76
CA ARG A 10 -6.39 -5.93 -34.13
C ARG A 10 -7.20 -5.24 -33.04
N ARG A 11 -8.52 -5.09 -33.24
CA ARG A 11 -9.43 -4.53 -32.22
C ARG A 11 -9.57 -5.45 -31.02
N LEU A 12 -9.70 -6.77 -31.24
CA LEU A 12 -9.73 -7.74 -30.15
C LEU A 12 -8.42 -7.77 -29.35
N ALA A 13 -7.27 -7.74 -30.02
CA ALA A 13 -5.97 -7.73 -29.35
C ALA A 13 -5.75 -6.44 -28.53
N ALA A 14 -6.19 -5.29 -29.04
CA ALA A 14 -6.09 -4.02 -28.32
C ALA A 14 -6.97 -3.99 -27.06
N VAL A 15 -8.20 -4.52 -27.13
CA VAL A 15 -9.10 -4.60 -25.97
C VAL A 15 -8.54 -5.58 -24.93
N ALA A 16 -8.04 -6.74 -25.35
CA ALA A 16 -7.42 -7.72 -24.45
C ALA A 16 -6.17 -7.16 -23.74
N GLY A 17 -5.33 -6.41 -24.46
CA GLY A 17 -4.15 -5.75 -23.87
C GLY A 17 -4.54 -4.67 -22.85
N LEU A 18 -5.57 -3.88 -23.14
CA LEU A 18 -6.06 -2.85 -22.21
C LEU A 18 -6.65 -3.46 -20.93
N THR A 19 -7.41 -4.55 -21.05
CA THR A 19 -7.94 -5.26 -19.87
C THR A 19 -6.84 -5.88 -19.01
N ALA A 20 -5.80 -6.44 -19.62
CA ALA A 20 -4.67 -7.02 -18.87
C ALA A 20 -3.85 -5.95 -18.13
N ALA A 21 -3.63 -4.79 -18.76
CA ALA A 21 -2.95 -3.66 -18.13
C ALA A 21 -3.75 -3.09 -16.95
N LEU A 22 -5.08 -3.01 -17.07
CA LEU A 22 -5.95 -2.57 -15.98
C LEU A 22 -5.96 -3.54 -14.80
N LEU A 23 -5.94 -4.85 -15.06
CA LEU A 23 -5.88 -5.87 -14.00
C LEU A 23 -4.51 -5.96 -13.32
N ALA A 24 -3.43 -5.64 -14.03
CA ALA A 24 -2.09 -5.53 -13.44
C ALA A 24 -1.90 -4.24 -12.63
N SER A 25 -2.83 -3.29 -12.72
CA SER A 25 -2.84 -2.05 -11.95
C SER A 25 -3.45 -2.27 -10.56
N THR A 26 -3.04 -3.33 -9.85
CA THR A 26 -3.37 -3.46 -8.43
C THR A 26 -2.58 -2.41 -7.67
N SER A 27 -3.27 -1.33 -7.28
CA SER A 27 -2.76 -0.37 -6.31
C SER A 27 -2.31 -1.15 -5.07
N ALA A 28 -1.02 -1.09 -4.73
CA ALA A 28 -0.55 -1.53 -3.43
C ALA A 28 -1.27 -0.68 -2.38
N LEU A 29 -2.36 -1.21 -1.82
CA LEU A 29 -3.00 -0.64 -0.64
C LEU A 29 -1.98 -0.79 0.48
N ALA A 30 -1.34 0.32 0.85
CA ALA A 30 -0.54 0.37 2.06
C ALA A 30 -1.44 -0.11 3.21
N GLN A 31 -1.03 -1.17 3.88
CA GLN A 31 -1.83 -1.74 4.95
C GLN A 31 -1.93 -0.72 6.08
N GLU A 32 -3.16 -0.29 6.37
CA GLU A 32 -3.43 0.68 7.43
C GLU A 32 -3.03 0.05 8.78
N LEU A 33 -2.21 0.77 9.55
CA LEU A 33 -1.80 0.35 10.88
C LEU A 33 -3.00 0.36 11.82
N ALA A 34 -3.39 -0.81 12.34
CA ALA A 34 -4.52 -0.91 13.28
C ALA A 34 -4.05 -0.53 14.69
N LEU A 35 -4.66 0.51 15.28
CA LEU A 35 -4.40 0.88 16.67
C LEU A 35 -4.97 -0.19 17.61
N LYS A 36 -4.10 -0.88 18.35
CA LYS A 36 -4.46 -1.97 19.27
C LYS A 36 -4.67 -1.49 20.69
N ARG A 37 -3.85 -0.55 21.14
CA ARG A 37 -3.85 -0.13 22.55
C ARG A 37 -3.45 1.33 22.70
N VAL A 38 -4.15 2.01 23.59
CA VAL A 38 -3.83 3.35 24.07
C VAL A 38 -3.71 3.30 25.58
N MET A 39 -2.59 3.80 26.11
CA MET A 39 -2.40 3.98 27.54
C MET A 39 -1.94 5.41 27.80
N LEU A 40 -2.47 6.02 28.86
CA LEU A 40 -2.02 7.32 29.33
C LEU A 40 -1.41 7.14 30.71
N SER A 41 -0.14 7.51 30.87
CA SER A 41 0.52 7.48 32.16
C SER A 41 0.07 8.66 33.02
N SER A 42 0.13 8.50 34.35
CA SER A 42 -0.11 9.60 35.29
C SER A 42 0.90 10.74 35.16
N GLY A 43 2.05 10.50 34.51
CA GLY A 43 3.05 11.52 34.17
C GLY A 43 2.76 12.26 32.86
N GLY A 44 1.60 12.03 32.22
CA GLY A 44 1.20 12.75 31.00
C GLY A 44 1.76 12.18 29.69
N VAL A 45 2.30 10.96 29.70
CA VAL A 45 2.84 10.30 28.49
C VAL A 45 1.80 9.36 27.89
N GLY A 46 1.48 9.58 26.61
CA GLY A 46 0.63 8.68 25.83
C GLY A 46 1.44 7.58 25.15
N TYR A 47 0.97 6.34 25.26
CA TYR A 47 1.51 5.17 24.56
C TYR A 47 0.47 4.65 23.56
N PHE A 48 0.90 4.45 22.32
CA PHE A 48 0.06 3.98 21.21
C PHE A 48 0.72 2.76 20.57
N GLU A 49 0.02 1.63 20.57
CA GLU A 49 0.47 0.41 19.91
C GLU A 49 -0.31 0.20 18.62
N TYR A 50 0.42 0.06 17.51
CA TYR A 50 -0.11 -0.25 16.21
C TYR A 50 0.36 -1.62 15.74
N GLU A 51 -0.49 -2.38 15.07
CA GLU A 51 -0.16 -3.69 14.51
C GLU A 51 -0.61 -3.76 13.04
N ALA A 52 0.21 -4.39 12.22
CA ALA A 52 -0.13 -4.76 10.85
C ALA A 52 0.55 -6.08 10.48
N SER A 53 -0.13 -6.89 9.67
CA SER A 53 0.48 -8.02 8.99
C SER A 53 1.13 -7.53 7.70
N VAL A 54 2.38 -7.88 7.44
CA VAL A 54 3.08 -7.50 6.20
C VAL A 54 3.28 -8.74 5.35
N GLU A 55 2.79 -8.69 4.10
CA GLU A 55 3.06 -9.71 3.08
C GLU A 55 3.99 -9.15 2.01
N ASN A 56 5.05 -9.89 1.67
CA ASN A 56 6.08 -9.47 0.71
C ASN A 56 6.70 -8.09 1.09
N ASP A 57 7.08 -7.29 0.10
CA ASP A 57 7.58 -5.93 0.31
C ASP A 57 6.40 -4.96 0.46
N ALA A 58 6.10 -4.56 1.70
CA ALA A 58 5.07 -3.58 2.00
C ALA A 58 5.65 -2.28 2.57
N THR A 59 5.02 -1.16 2.23
CA THR A 59 5.32 0.15 2.83
C THR A 59 4.29 0.46 3.90
N LEU A 60 4.75 0.66 5.13
CA LEU A 60 3.92 1.10 6.26
C LEU A 60 4.16 2.59 6.54
N LYS A 61 3.08 3.34 6.79
CA LYS A 61 3.15 4.76 7.11
C LYS A 61 2.81 4.99 8.58
N LEU A 62 3.82 5.32 9.39
CA LEU A 62 3.64 5.77 10.77
C LEU A 62 3.75 7.30 10.83
N THR A 63 2.76 7.96 11.42
CA THR A 63 2.77 9.42 11.61
C THR A 63 3.23 9.74 13.02
N VAL A 64 4.29 10.54 13.16
CA VAL A 64 4.86 10.97 14.45
C VAL A 64 5.21 12.45 14.39
N ASN A 65 5.37 13.07 15.57
CA ASN A 65 5.83 14.45 15.64
C ASN A 65 7.27 14.58 15.15
N LEU A 66 7.58 15.66 14.43
CA LEU A 66 8.89 15.85 13.79
C LEU A 66 10.05 15.85 14.80
N ASP A 67 9.83 16.46 15.96
CA ASP A 67 10.79 16.52 17.06
C ASP A 67 11.06 15.16 17.72
N GLN A 68 10.21 14.16 17.48
CA GLN A 68 10.29 12.82 18.05
C GLN A 68 10.75 11.75 17.05
N VAL A 69 10.95 12.10 15.77
CA VAL A 69 11.31 11.14 14.72
C VAL A 69 12.58 10.36 15.08
N ASP A 70 13.61 11.06 15.56
CA ASP A 70 14.89 10.46 15.88
C ASP A 70 14.80 9.46 17.05
N ASP A 71 13.94 9.73 18.03
CA ASP A 71 13.73 8.81 19.16
C ASP A 71 12.94 7.58 18.74
N VAL A 72 11.90 7.78 17.92
CA VAL A 72 11.10 6.68 17.36
C VAL A 72 11.98 5.73 16.55
N LEU A 73 12.82 6.26 15.65
CA LEU A 73 13.71 5.45 14.82
C LEU A 73 14.73 4.64 15.64
N LYS A 74 15.23 5.19 16.75
CA LYS A 74 16.14 4.44 17.65
C LYS A 74 15.45 3.34 18.44
N SER A 75 14.16 3.47 18.69
CA SER A 75 13.37 2.51 19.46
C SER A 75 12.68 1.43 18.62
N LEU A 76 12.76 1.50 17.29
CA LEU A 76 12.06 0.58 16.40
C LEU A 76 12.63 -0.86 16.54
N VAL A 77 11.75 -1.82 16.77
CA VAL A 77 12.06 -3.25 16.82
C VAL A 77 11.22 -3.97 15.76
N VAL A 78 11.84 -4.86 14.98
CA VAL A 78 11.24 -5.66 13.90
C VAL A 78 11.50 -7.14 14.12
#